data_AF-A0A938HST5-F1
#
_entry.id   AF-A0A938HST5-F1
#
_cell.length_a   1.000
_cell.length_b   1.000
_cell.length_c   1.000
_cell.angle_alpha   90.00
_cell.angle_beta   90.00
_cell.angle_gamma   90.00
#
_symmetry.space_group_name_H-M   'P 1'
#
loop_
_entity.id
_entity.type
_entity.pdbx_description
1 polymer ?
#
loop_
_entity_poly.entity_id
_entity_poly.type
_entity_poly.pdbx_seq_one_letter_code
_entity_poly.pdbx_strand_id
1 'polypeptide(L)'
;MPGVVAGPGAGAARVTILAGLFAGVMMAMIFLPHLAIVLVFRPGFAGWPRTGEDQGLSGWLLIAGAAATFLFWTALGVAAAVLFSIAREVAPTDLVGIPSLVYVIGVVAIVILAVPWVFLLAPKLWRHALFEFGVFLVIFGVQIPITAAAA
;
A
#
# COMPACT_ATOMS: atom_id res chain seq x y z
N MET A 1 11.98 34.18 25.18
CA MET A 1 11.69 32.79 24.76
C MET A 1 11.90 32.71 23.26
N PRO A 2 12.89 31.96 22.75
CA PRO A 2 13.11 31.86 21.32
C PRO A 2 11.98 31.00 20.74
N GLY A 3 11.19 31.61 19.86
CA GLY A 3 10.17 30.89 19.10
C GLY A 3 10.85 29.86 18.21
N VAL A 4 10.50 28.60 18.41
CA VAL A 4 10.80 27.52 17.46
C VAL A 4 9.97 27.83 16.22
N VAL A 5 10.56 28.59 15.30
CA VAL A 5 10.05 28.70 13.93
C VAL A 5 10.19 27.29 13.36
N ALA A 6 9.08 26.58 13.24
CA ALA A 6 9.04 25.31 12.53
C ALA A 6 9.62 25.58 11.13
N GLY A 7 10.82 25.05 10.87
CA GLY A 7 11.49 25.27 9.59
C GLY A 7 10.57 24.85 8.44
N PRO A 8 10.64 25.52 7.27
CA PRO A 8 9.77 25.25 6.12
C PRO A 8 9.73 23.77 5.68
N GLY A 9 10.72 22.95 6.05
CA GLY A 9 10.73 21.51 5.80
C GLY A 9 9.81 20.65 6.69
N ALA A 10 9.43 21.11 7.88
CA ALA A 10 8.60 20.31 8.80
C ALA A 10 7.13 20.20 8.34
N GLY A 11 6.64 21.22 7.63
CA GLY A 11 5.30 21.21 7.01
C GLY A 11 5.24 20.23 5.85
N ALA A 12 6.18 20.33 4.91
CA ALA A 12 6.28 19.45 3.75
C ALA A 12 6.43 17.97 4.16
N ALA A 13 7.28 17.67 5.14
CA ALA A 13 7.44 16.30 5.66
C ALA A 13 6.14 15.72 6.22
N ARG A 14 5.34 16.52 6.95
CA ARG A 14 4.04 16.06 7.47
C ARG A 14 3.06 15.77 6.35
N VAL A 15 2.97 16.63 5.34
CA VAL A 15 2.07 16.41 4.20
C VAL A 15 2.47 15.17 3.42
N THR A 16 3.76 14.93 3.20
CA THR A 16 4.26 13.70 2.57
C THR A 16 3.86 12.45 3.37
N ILE A 17 4.03 12.45 4.68
CA ILE A 17 3.63 11.31 5.52
C ILE A 17 2.12 11.09 5.45
N LEU A 18 1.32 12.16 5.50
CA LEU A 18 -0.13 12.08 5.39
C LEU A 18 -0.59 11.57 4.01
N ALA A 19 0.07 12.00 2.94
CA ALA A 19 -0.16 11.51 1.59
C ALA A 19 0.08 9.99 1.50
N GLY A 20 1.20 9.53 2.07
CA GLY A 20 1.51 8.10 2.17
C GLY A 20 0.51 7.32 3.01
N LEU A 21 0.11 7.87 4.16
CA LEU A 21 -0.91 7.27 5.03
C LEU A 21 -2.24 7.10 4.29
N PHE A 22 -2.70 8.15 3.61
CA PHE A 22 -3.95 8.12 2.85
C PHE A 22 -3.90 7.11 1.71
N ALA A 23 -2.81 7.08 0.94
CA ALA A 23 -2.61 6.13 -0.13
C ALA A 23 -2.61 4.68 0.39
N GLY A 24 -1.92 4.42 1.50
CA GLY A 24 -1.89 3.11 2.14
C GLY A 24 -3.26 2.66 2.66
N VAL A 25 -4.01 3.55 3.31
CA VAL A 25 -5.38 3.27 3.77
C VAL A 25 -6.32 3.00 2.60
N MET A 26 -6.23 3.78 1.51
CA MET A 26 -7.02 3.53 0.31
C MET A 26 -6.73 2.13 -0.26
N MET A 27 -5.46 1.75 -0.36
CA MET A 27 -5.09 0.42 -0.84
C MET A 27 -5.61 -0.68 0.09
N ALA A 28 -5.49 -0.50 1.41
CA ALA A 28 -6.04 -1.43 2.39
C ALA A 28 -7.56 -1.61 2.24
N MET A 29 -8.29 -0.51 2.06
CA MET A 29 -9.75 -0.52 1.88
C MET A 29 -10.19 -1.16 0.57
N ILE A 30 -9.33 -1.19 -0.46
CA ILE A 30 -9.60 -1.92 -1.71
C ILE A 30 -9.28 -3.40 -1.52
N PHE A 31 -8.10 -3.71 -0.99
CA PHE A 31 -7.61 -5.08 -0.88
C PHE A 31 -8.41 -5.93 0.12
N LEU A 32 -8.80 -5.38 1.27
CA LEU A 32 -9.51 -6.15 2.31
C LEU A 32 -10.87 -6.70 1.83
N PRO A 33 -11.77 -5.92 1.20
CA PRO A 33 -12.98 -6.47 0.60
C PRO A 33 -12.73 -7.53 -0.46
N HIS A 34 -11.69 -7.35 -1.27
CA HIS A 34 -11.34 -8.30 -2.33
C HIS A 34 -10.86 -9.62 -1.74
N LEU A 35 -9.97 -9.55 -0.75
CA LEU A 35 -9.53 -10.71 0.03
C LEU A 35 -10.72 -11.39 0.72
N ALA A 36 -11.64 -10.63 1.33
CA ALA A 36 -12.83 -11.17 1.98
C ALA A 36 -13.72 -11.94 0.98
N ILE A 37 -13.97 -11.39 -0.21
CA ILE A 37 -14.71 -12.07 -1.29
C ILE A 37 -13.98 -13.36 -1.68
N VAL A 38 -12.68 -13.32 -1.90
CA VAL A 38 -11.89 -14.51 -2.27
C VAL A 38 -11.99 -15.60 -1.20
N LEU A 39 -11.86 -15.24 0.08
CA LEU A 39 -11.94 -16.19 1.18
C LEU A 39 -13.35 -16.79 1.36
N VAL A 40 -14.40 -15.97 1.19
CA VAL A 40 -15.79 -16.42 1.29
C VAL A 40 -16.15 -17.38 0.15
N PHE A 41 -15.81 -17.03 -1.09
CA PHE A 41 -16.20 -17.81 -2.27
C PHE A 41 -15.23 -18.94 -2.61
N ARG A 42 -14.03 -19.00 -2.00
CA ARG A 42 -13.05 -20.06 -2.20
C ARG A 42 -12.45 -20.53 -0.85
N PRO A 43 -13.23 -21.23 -0.01
CA PRO A 43 -12.79 -21.64 1.33
C PRO A 43 -11.55 -22.54 1.38
N GLY A 44 -11.18 -23.19 0.27
CA GLY A 44 -9.97 -24.02 0.16
C GLY A 44 -8.69 -23.28 -0.20
N PHE A 45 -8.71 -21.95 -0.33
CA PHE A 45 -7.59 -21.14 -0.85
C PHE A 45 -6.29 -21.22 -0.02
N ALA A 46 -6.39 -21.62 1.25
CA ALA A 46 -5.24 -21.82 2.14
C ALA A 46 -5.18 -23.23 2.74
N GLY A 47 -5.88 -24.20 2.13
CA GLY A 47 -5.99 -25.56 2.70
C GLY A 47 -6.73 -25.63 4.04
N TRP A 48 -7.47 -24.59 4.41
CA TRP A 48 -8.17 -24.51 5.68
C TRP A 48 -9.46 -25.35 5.63
N PRO A 49 -9.60 -26.43 6.43
CA PRO A 49 -10.84 -27.17 6.49
C PRO A 49 -11.92 -26.33 7.17
N ARG A 50 -13.14 -26.31 6.60
CA ARG A 50 -14.34 -25.87 7.31
C ARG A 50 -14.79 -27.01 8.23
N THR A 51 -14.07 -27.23 9.34
CA THR A 51 -14.58 -28.03 10.45
C THR A 51 -15.54 -27.17 11.25
N GLY A 52 -16.77 -27.69 11.45
CA GLY A 52 -17.93 -26.95 11.96
C GLY A 52 -17.83 -26.42 13.40
N GLU A 53 -16.68 -26.57 14.06
CA GLU A 53 -16.47 -26.27 15.48
C GLU A 53 -15.51 -25.08 15.76
N ASP A 54 -14.84 -24.49 14.75
CA ASP A 54 -13.76 -23.52 14.96
C ASP A 54 -14.15 -22.03 14.79
N GLN A 55 -15.40 -21.65 15.06
CA GLN A 55 -15.91 -20.30 14.76
C GLN A 55 -15.17 -19.18 15.52
N GLY A 56 -14.66 -19.45 16.72
CA GLY A 56 -13.89 -18.48 17.51
C GLY A 56 -12.45 -18.28 17.03
N LEU A 57 -11.75 -19.38 16.74
CA LEU A 57 -10.35 -19.35 16.29
C LEU A 57 -10.24 -18.80 14.86
N SER A 58 -11.19 -19.15 13.99
CA SER A 58 -11.30 -18.61 12.64
C SER A 58 -11.66 -17.11 12.63
N GLY A 59 -12.53 -16.65 13.52
CA GLY A 59 -12.89 -15.24 13.65
C GLY A 59 -11.72 -14.35 14.08
N TRP A 60 -10.97 -14.77 15.11
CA TRP A 60 -9.78 -14.01 15.56
C TRP A 60 -8.68 -13.96 14.50
N LEU A 61 -8.41 -15.07 13.80
CA LEU A 61 -7.43 -15.10 12.72
C LEU A 61 -7.82 -14.21 11.55
N LEU A 62 -9.11 -14.12 11.21
CA LEU A 62 -9.61 -13.19 10.20
C LEU A 62 -9.43 -11.73 10.62
N ILE A 63 -9.74 -11.40 11.88
CA ILE A 63 -9.54 -10.04 12.42
C ILE A 63 -8.05 -9.70 12.45
N ALA A 64 -7.20 -10.60 12.95
CA ALA A 64 -5.76 -10.40 13.02
C ALA A 64 -5.14 -10.28 11.62
N GLY A 65 -5.56 -11.12 10.68
CA GLY A 65 -5.16 -11.04 9.27
C GLY A 65 -5.58 -9.73 8.63
N ALA A 66 -6.83 -9.31 8.83
CA ALA A 66 -7.33 -8.04 8.31
C ALA A 66 -6.57 -6.83 8.89
N ALA A 67 -6.33 -6.83 10.20
CA ALA A 67 -5.56 -5.79 10.87
C ALA A 67 -4.10 -5.77 10.38
N ALA A 68 -3.46 -6.93 10.25
CA ALA A 68 -2.10 -7.03 9.72
C ALA A 68 -2.01 -6.53 8.29
N THR A 69 -2.96 -6.89 7.41
CA THR A 69 -3.03 -6.39 6.04
C THR A 69 -3.26 -4.89 5.99
N PHE A 70 -4.13 -4.35 6.84
CA PHE A 70 -4.38 -2.92 6.93
C PHE A 70 -3.10 -2.15 7.33
N LEU A 71 -2.43 -2.61 8.38
CA LEU A 71 -1.17 -2.02 8.86
C LEU A 71 -0.06 -2.15 7.81
N PHE A 72 0.04 -3.30 7.13
CA PHE A 72 1.01 -3.53 6.06
C PHE A 72 0.87 -2.50 4.94
N TRP A 73 -0.34 -2.33 4.39
CA TRP A 73 -0.57 -1.36 3.31
C TRP A 73 -0.37 0.08 3.76
N THR A 74 -0.75 0.41 5.00
CA THR A 74 -0.55 1.73 5.59
C THR A 74 0.94 2.05 5.73
N ALA A 75 1.72 1.13 6.30
CA ALA A 75 3.17 1.28 6.46
C ALA A 75 3.88 1.39 5.10
N LEU A 76 3.45 0.59 4.12
CA LEU A 76 3.98 0.62 2.76
C LEU A 76 3.66 1.94 2.05
N GLY A 77 2.46 2.50 2.29
CA GLY A 77 2.06 3.86 1.87
C GLY A 77 3.01 4.94 2.40
N VAL A 78 3.26 4.93 3.70
CA VAL A 78 4.20 5.86 4.34
C VAL A 78 5.62 5.68 3.80
N ALA A 79 6.09 4.44 3.68
CA ALA A 79 7.42 4.15 3.14
C ALA A 79 7.58 4.64 1.69
N ALA A 80 6.56 4.46 0.85
CA ALA A 80 6.56 4.96 -0.52
C ALA A 80 6.56 6.49 -0.56
N ALA A 81 5.83 7.18 0.30
CA ALA A 81 5.87 8.63 0.34
C ALA A 81 7.23 9.17 0.82
N VAL A 82 7.85 8.52 1.81
CA VAL A 82 9.23 8.84 2.23
C VAL A 82 10.21 8.61 1.07
N LEU A 83 10.09 7.48 0.37
CA LEU A 83 10.89 7.18 -0.81
C LEU A 83 10.72 8.24 -1.90
N PHE A 84 9.50 8.73 -2.12
CA PHE A 84 9.23 9.83 -3.06
C PHE A 84 9.98 11.10 -2.68
N SER A 85 9.95 11.48 -1.39
CA SER A 85 10.67 12.65 -0.88
C SER A 85 12.18 12.54 -1.12
N ILE A 86 12.76 11.39 -0.75
CA ILE A 86 14.19 11.12 -0.96
C ILE A 86 14.54 11.14 -2.45
N ALA A 87 13.70 10.53 -3.28
CA ALA A 87 13.93 10.46 -4.72
C ALA A 87 13.86 11.84 -5.40
N ARG A 88 13.07 12.78 -4.87
CA ARG A 88 13.05 14.18 -5.34
C ARG A 88 14.31 14.96 -4.97
N GLU A 89 14.92 14.66 -3.83
CA GLU A 89 16.19 15.28 -3.40
C GLU A 89 17.37 14.76 -4.22
N VAL A 90 17.41 13.46 -4.50
CA VAL A 90 18.52 12.79 -5.20
C VAL A 90 18.44 12.96 -6.72
N ALA A 91 17.23 12.95 -7.28
CA ALA A 91 16.98 13.06 -8.71
C ALA A 91 15.80 14.02 -8.97
N PRO A 92 16.04 15.33 -8.82
CA PRO A 92 14.99 16.33 -8.99
C PRO A 92 14.43 16.30 -10.42
N THR A 93 13.11 16.39 -10.53
CA THR A 93 12.39 16.57 -11.79
C THR A 93 11.93 18.02 -11.88
N ASP A 94 12.01 18.61 -13.08
CA ASP A 94 11.58 19.99 -13.32
C ASP A 94 10.04 20.14 -13.31
N LEU A 95 9.30 19.03 -13.25
CA LEU A 95 7.85 18.97 -13.35
C LEU A 95 7.23 18.51 -12.02
N VAL A 96 6.41 19.38 -11.43
CA VAL A 96 5.68 19.14 -10.17
C VAL A 96 4.73 17.95 -10.34
N GLY A 97 4.77 17.02 -9.38
CA GLY A 97 3.91 15.84 -9.37
C GLY A 97 4.32 14.74 -10.36
N ILE A 98 5.36 14.95 -11.18
CA ILE A 98 5.93 13.89 -12.02
C ILE A 98 7.00 13.14 -11.22
N PRO A 99 6.79 11.83 -10.97
CA PRO A 99 7.77 11.04 -10.25
C PRO A 99 9.07 10.88 -11.03
N SER A 100 10.20 10.94 -10.30
CA SER A 100 11.50 10.60 -10.87
C SER A 100 11.57 9.11 -11.21
N LEU A 101 12.44 8.75 -12.16
CA LEU A 101 12.65 7.35 -12.53
C LEU A 101 13.06 6.48 -11.34
N VAL A 102 13.85 7.05 -10.40
CA VAL A 102 14.27 6.38 -9.15
C VAL A 102 13.05 5.98 -8.32
N TYR A 103 12.08 6.88 -8.19
CA TYR A 103 10.84 6.59 -7.48
C TYR A 103 10.04 5.49 -8.16
N VAL A 104 9.85 5.59 -9.49
CA VAL A 104 9.08 4.60 -10.26
C VAL A 104 9.71 3.20 -10.13
N ILE A 105 11.03 3.10 -10.26
CA ILE A 105 11.77 1.84 -10.05
C ILE A 105 11.54 1.30 -8.64
N GLY A 106 11.60 2.17 -7.62
CA GLY A 106 11.37 1.78 -6.24
C GLY A 106 9.95 1.26 -5.99
N VAL A 107 8.93 1.93 -6.52
CA VAL A 107 7.53 1.48 -6.44
C VAL A 107 7.36 0.13 -7.14
N VAL A 108 7.94 -0.04 -8.34
CA VAL A 108 7.92 -1.32 -9.07
C VAL A 108 8.66 -2.41 -8.32
N ALA A 109 9.77 -2.12 -7.64
CA ALA A 109 10.48 -3.09 -6.82
C ALA A 109 9.64 -3.55 -5.62
N ILE A 110 8.98 -2.62 -4.93
CA ILE A 110 8.06 -2.94 -3.82
C ILE A 110 6.93 -3.86 -4.29
N VAL A 111 6.36 -3.58 -5.46
CA VAL A 111 5.37 -4.46 -6.10
C VAL A 111 5.95 -5.85 -6.30
N ILE A 112 7.08 -5.95 -6.99
CA ILE A 112 7.65 -7.25 -7.37
C ILE A 112 7.98 -8.08 -6.14
N LEU A 113 8.20 -7.47 -4.97
CA LEU A 113 8.39 -8.21 -3.72
C LEU A 113 7.05 -8.62 -3.06
N ALA A 114 6.02 -7.79 -3.14
CA ALA A 114 4.70 -8.06 -2.54
C ALA A 114 3.84 -9.04 -3.37
N VAL A 115 3.97 -9.00 -4.70
CA VAL A 115 3.06 -9.61 -5.67
C VAL A 115 3.26 -11.11 -5.97
N PRO A 116 4.48 -11.68 -6.01
CA PRO A 116 4.70 -13.08 -6.39
C PRO A 116 3.91 -14.04 -5.52
N TRP A 117 3.75 -13.72 -4.24
CA TRP A 117 2.98 -14.52 -3.30
C TRP A 117 1.53 -14.70 -3.74
N VAL A 118 0.89 -13.67 -4.28
CA VAL A 118 -0.51 -13.75 -4.75
C VAL A 118 -0.60 -14.64 -5.99
N PHE A 119 0.30 -14.48 -6.97
CA PHE A 119 0.26 -15.29 -8.19
C PHE A 119 0.63 -16.77 -7.95
N LEU A 120 1.52 -17.04 -6.99
CA LEU A 120 1.92 -18.41 -6.60
C LEU A 120 0.82 -19.12 -5.80
N LEU A 121 0.19 -18.42 -4.86
CA LEU A 121 -0.87 -19.00 -4.01
C LEU A 121 -2.22 -19.11 -4.76
N ALA A 122 -2.41 -18.30 -5.82
CA ALA A 122 -3.72 -18.06 -6.43
C ALA A 122 -3.72 -18.03 -7.97
N PRO A 123 -3.13 -19.00 -8.68
CA PRO A 123 -2.97 -18.90 -10.14
C PRO A 123 -4.30 -18.71 -10.90
N LYS A 124 -5.42 -19.20 -10.34
CA LYS A 124 -6.77 -19.04 -10.91
C LYS A 124 -7.35 -17.63 -10.74
N LEU A 125 -6.72 -16.75 -9.96
CA LEU A 125 -7.13 -15.37 -9.69
C LEU A 125 -6.23 -14.34 -10.38
N TRP A 126 -5.44 -14.75 -11.37
CA TRP A 126 -4.45 -13.88 -12.04
C TRP A 126 -5.05 -12.57 -12.59
N ARG A 127 -6.29 -12.60 -13.11
CA ARG A 127 -6.99 -11.40 -13.60
C ARG A 127 -7.31 -10.41 -12.47
N HIS A 128 -7.65 -10.93 -11.31
CA HIS A 128 -7.96 -10.13 -10.12
C HIS A 128 -6.70 -9.52 -9.53
N ALA A 129 -5.64 -10.32 -9.41
CA ALA A 129 -4.32 -9.84 -9.00
C ALA A 129 -3.78 -8.77 -9.96
N LEU A 130 -4.02 -8.91 -11.28
CA LEU A 130 -3.65 -7.90 -12.26
C LEU A 130 -4.45 -6.59 -12.10
N PHE A 131 -5.73 -6.68 -11.74
CA PHE A 131 -6.54 -5.50 -11.43
C PHE A 131 -6.04 -4.78 -10.17
N GLU A 132 -5.85 -5.51 -9.07
CA GLU A 132 -5.27 -4.96 -7.84
C GLU A 132 -3.89 -4.35 -8.08
N PHE A 133 -3.10 -4.95 -8.99
CA PHE A 133 -1.82 -4.41 -9.41
C PHE A 133 -1.95 -3.08 -10.16
N GLY A 134 -2.90 -2.98 -11.09
CA GLY A 134 -3.18 -1.71 -11.78
C GLY A 134 -3.58 -0.61 -10.80
N VAL A 135 -4.46 -0.95 -9.84
CA VAL A 135 -4.88 -0.02 -8.77
C VAL A 135 -3.69 0.39 -7.90
N PHE A 136 -2.84 -0.56 -7.51
CA PHE A 136 -1.63 -0.28 -6.76
C PHE A 136 -0.75 0.73 -7.50
N LEU A 137 -0.47 0.52 -8.79
CA LEU A 137 0.37 1.42 -9.57
C LEU A 137 -0.22 2.82 -9.67
N VAL A 138 -1.54 2.95 -9.77
CA VAL A 138 -2.21 4.25 -9.78
C VAL A 138 -2.08 4.94 -8.42
N ILE A 139 -2.35 4.23 -7.32
CA ILE A 139 -2.29 4.82 -5.98
C ILE A 139 -0.84 5.21 -5.62
N PHE A 140 0.10 4.27 -5.75
CA PHE A 140 1.47 4.50 -5.33
C PHE A 140 2.26 5.28 -6.38
N GLY A 141 2.13 4.94 -7.66
CA GLY A 141 2.89 5.57 -8.73
C GLY A 141 2.40 6.96 -9.14
N VAL A 142 1.13 7.30 -8.88
CA VAL A 142 0.54 8.57 -9.34
C VAL A 142 -0.05 9.39 -8.19
N GLN A 143 -0.91 8.80 -7.33
CA GLN A 143 -1.58 9.55 -6.28
C GLN A 143 -0.60 10.11 -5.23
N ILE A 144 0.40 9.33 -4.81
CA ILE A 144 1.42 9.79 -3.86
C ILE A 144 2.19 11.00 -4.43
N PRO A 145 2.80 10.92 -5.64
CA PRO A 145 3.47 12.07 -6.24
C PRO A 145 2.60 13.33 -6.33
N ILE A 146 1.33 13.20 -6.73
CA ILE A 146 0.42 14.34 -6.85
C ILE A 146 0.14 14.99 -5.50
N THR A 147 -0.21 14.18 -4.50
CA THR A 147 -0.63 14.67 -3.19
C THR A 147 0.55 15.19 -2.35
N ALA A 148 1.70 14.52 -2.43
CA ALA A 148 2.91 14.96 -1.74
C ALA A 148 3.58 16.16 -2.42
N ALA A 149 3.42 16.35 -3.74
CA ALA A 149 3.96 17.51 -4.44
C ALA A 149 3.10 18.77 -4.31
N ALA A 150 1.87 18.66 -3.79
CA ALA A 150 1.03 19.80 -3.43
C ALA A 150 1.42 20.46 -2.09
N ALA A 151 2.44 19.92 -1.42
CA ALA A 151 3.03 20.43 -0.17
C ALA A 151 4.16 21.43 -0.43
#